data_AF-A0A7C1SYU9-F1
#
_entry.id   AF-A0A7C1SYU9-F1
#
_cell.length_a   1.000
_cell.length_b   1.000
_cell.length_c   1.000
_cell.angle_alpha   90.00
_cell.angle_beta   90.00
_cell.angle_gamma   90.00
#
_symmetry.space_group_name_H-M   'P 1'
#
loop_
_entity.id
_entity.type
_entity.pdbx_description
1 polymer ?
#
loop_
_entity_poly.entity_id
_entity_poly.type
_entity_poly.pdbx_seq_one_letter_code
_entity_poly.pdbx_strand_id
1 'polypeptide(L)'
;MITTEFSGRETPLMDRRRVLQLFIGLAALHSITLGILNWLFTVNWIGIMGIPFSGFAFWPRQSGAFLISLGMAYGLGAVSLRYIQASTLVMIFSKSVAVLFLFSEFFLRSAPLAILFAGLGDLGMLIVVTALAWSVFLSK
;
A
#
# COMPACT_ATOMS: atom_id res chain seq x y z
N MET A 1 21.92 51.21 15.33
CA MET A 1 20.60 50.56 15.22
C MET A 1 20.69 49.61 14.03
N ILE A 2 20.99 48.34 14.30
CA ILE A 2 21.11 47.28 13.28
C ILE A 2 19.95 46.33 13.54
N THR A 3 18.92 46.39 12.71
CA THR A 3 17.80 45.45 12.75
C THR A 3 18.24 44.19 12.02
N THR A 4 18.70 43.20 12.78
CA THR A 4 18.86 41.84 12.28
C THR A 4 17.47 41.24 12.10
N GLU A 5 16.95 41.28 10.86
CA GLU A 5 15.83 40.45 10.46
C GLU A 5 16.28 38.99 10.56
N PHE A 6 15.90 38.35 11.65
CA PHE A 6 15.94 36.89 11.77
C PHE A 6 14.93 36.35 10.75
N SER A 7 15.40 36.13 9.53
CA SER A 7 14.72 35.34 8.52
C SER A 7 14.53 33.94 9.09
N GLY A 8 13.39 33.74 9.74
CA GLY A 8 12.88 32.44 10.14
C GLY A 8 12.70 31.63 8.87
N ARG A 9 13.75 30.90 8.50
CA ARG A 9 13.68 29.85 7.49
C ARG A 9 12.76 28.78 8.09
N GLU A 10 11.46 28.94 7.88
CA GLU A 10 10.51 27.86 8.09
C GLU A 10 11.05 26.70 7.27
N THR A 11 11.52 25.65 7.95
CA THR A 11 11.75 24.36 7.33
C THR A 11 10.50 24.07 6.49
N PRO A 12 10.60 23.75 5.20
CA PRO A 12 9.42 23.52 4.39
C PRO A 12 8.73 22.27 4.95
N LEU A 13 7.77 22.48 5.85
CA LEU A 13 6.85 21.46 6.32
C LEU A 13 6.14 21.00 5.06
N MET A 14 6.60 19.88 4.52
CA MET A 14 6.10 19.35 3.27
C MET A 14 4.57 19.24 3.40
N ASP A 15 3.85 19.92 2.52
CA ASP A 15 2.39 19.97 2.54
C ASP A 15 1.84 18.55 2.79
N ARG A 16 1.00 18.37 3.82
CA ARG A 16 0.46 17.06 4.21
C ARG A 16 -0.19 16.34 3.03
N ARG A 17 -0.76 17.09 2.08
CA ARG A 17 -1.29 16.54 0.82
C ARG A 17 -0.20 15.92 -0.04
N ARG A 18 0.98 16.54 -0.14
CA ARG A 18 2.14 16.00 -0.85
C ARG A 18 2.72 14.78 -0.13
N VAL A 19 2.73 14.76 1.20
CA VAL A 19 3.11 13.56 1.98
C VAL A 19 2.18 12.40 1.65
N LEU A 20 0.86 12.61 1.69
CA LEU A 20 -0.13 11.60 1.32
C LEU A 20 0.02 11.16 -0.15
N GLN A 21 0.23 12.10 -1.06
CA GLN A 21 0.46 11.82 -2.48
C GLN A 21 1.69 10.92 -2.69
N LEU A 22 2.80 11.25 -2.02
CA LEU A 22 4.03 10.45 -2.08
C LEU A 22 3.80 9.06 -1.51
N PHE A 23 3.12 8.94 -0.37
CA PHE A 23 2.83 7.66 0.26
C PHE A 23 1.97 6.77 -0.65
N ILE A 24 0.92 7.33 -1.25
CA ILE A 24 0.08 6.63 -2.23
C ILE A 24 0.91 6.21 -3.45
N GLY A 25 1.82 7.07 -3.92
CA GLY A 25 2.72 6.75 -5.03
C GLY A 25 3.67 5.59 -4.73
N LEU A 26 4.24 5.55 -3.52
CA LEU A 26 5.09 4.43 -3.08
C LEU A 26 4.27 3.15 -2.97
N ALA A 27 3.05 3.22 -2.42
CA ALA A 27 2.15 2.07 -2.34
C ALA A 27 1.71 1.57 -3.73
N ALA A 28 1.49 2.48 -4.67
CA ALA A 28 1.21 2.17 -6.08
C ALA A 28 2.36 1.39 -6.70
N LEU A 29 3.58 1.93 -6.60
CA LEU A 29 4.78 1.29 -7.13
C LEU A 29 5.03 -0.08 -6.50
N HIS A 30 4.89 -0.19 -5.19
CA HIS A 30 5.02 -1.45 -4.47
C HIS A 30 3.98 -2.49 -4.96
N SER A 31 2.73 -2.08 -5.12
CA SER A 31 1.64 -2.97 -5.58
C SER A 31 1.85 -3.43 -7.03
N ILE A 32 2.29 -2.53 -7.92
CA ILE A 32 2.65 -2.91 -9.30
C ILE A 32 3.82 -3.88 -9.30
N THR A 33 4.86 -3.59 -8.51
CA THR A 33 6.07 -4.45 -8.44
C THR A 33 5.72 -5.84 -7.93
N LEU A 34 5.00 -5.94 -6.80
CA LEU A 34 4.52 -7.22 -6.30
C LEU A 34 3.57 -7.90 -7.28
N GLY A 35 2.71 -7.15 -7.95
CA GLY A 35 1.78 -7.69 -8.94
C GLY A 35 2.49 -8.33 -10.14
N ILE A 36 3.52 -7.66 -10.69
CA ILE A 36 4.37 -8.20 -11.76
C ILE A 36 5.12 -9.43 -11.27
N LEU A 37 5.72 -9.36 -10.08
CA LEU A 37 6.45 -10.48 -9.50
C LEU A 37 5.55 -11.71 -9.27
N ASN A 38 4.33 -11.50 -8.75
CA ASN A 38 3.35 -12.55 -8.53
C ASN A 38 2.77 -13.09 -9.83
N TRP A 39 2.66 -12.28 -10.88
CA TRP A 39 2.15 -12.76 -12.17
C TRP A 39 3.20 -13.62 -12.87
N LEU A 40 4.44 -13.14 -12.97
CA LEU A 40 5.49 -13.80 -13.76
C LEU A 40 6.21 -14.91 -12.99
N PHE A 41 6.46 -14.73 -11.69
CA PHE A 41 7.35 -15.58 -10.89
C PHE A 41 6.62 -16.35 -9.77
N THR A 42 5.31 -16.52 -9.88
CA THR A 42 4.46 -17.20 -8.89
C THR A 42 5.03 -18.51 -8.38
N VAL A 43 5.45 -19.38 -9.30
CA VAL A 43 5.91 -20.74 -8.97
C VAL A 43 7.24 -20.67 -8.22
N ASN A 44 8.11 -19.74 -8.60
CA ASN A 44 9.39 -19.52 -7.95
C ASN A 44 9.20 -19.01 -6.52
N TRP A 45 8.28 -18.06 -6.31
CA TRP A 45 7.96 -17.54 -4.98
C TRP A 45 7.37 -18.58 -4.05
N ILE A 46 6.41 -19.37 -4.54
CA ILE A 46 5.82 -20.48 -3.80
C ILE A 46 6.89 -21.49 -3.38
N GLY A 47 7.82 -21.82 -4.28
CA GLY A 47 8.95 -22.71 -4.00
C GLY A 47 9.89 -22.14 -2.92
N ILE A 48 10.25 -20.86 -3.00
CA ILE A 48 11.12 -20.19 -2.01
C ILE A 48 10.45 -20.14 -0.63
N MET A 49 9.14 -19.91 -0.57
CA MET A 49 8.40 -19.86 0.69
C MET A 49 8.08 -21.25 1.27
N GLY A 50 8.45 -22.34 0.57
CA GLY A 50 8.17 -23.71 1.01
C GLY A 50 6.68 -24.03 1.09
N ILE A 51 5.84 -23.33 0.34
CA ILE A 51 4.39 -23.53 0.36
C ILE A 51 4.06 -24.72 -0.56
N PRO A 52 3.48 -25.81 -0.05
CA PRO A 52 3.12 -26.95 -0.88
C PRO A 52 2.06 -26.53 -1.90
N PHE A 53 2.36 -26.70 -3.19
CA PHE A 53 1.47 -26.30 -4.27
C PHE A 53 1.25 -27.45 -5.25
N SER A 54 0.07 -28.06 -5.16
CA SER A 54 -0.39 -29.13 -6.05
C SER A 54 -1.59 -28.64 -6.85
N GLY A 55 -1.38 -27.92 -7.95
CA GLY A 55 -2.47 -27.42 -8.79
C GLY A 55 -2.04 -26.45 -9.88
N PHE A 56 -3.03 -25.88 -10.58
CA PHE A 56 -2.80 -24.80 -11.55
C PHE A 56 -2.57 -23.47 -10.81
N ALA A 57 -1.45 -22.79 -11.11
CA ALA A 57 -1.09 -21.47 -10.54
C ALA A 57 -1.98 -20.31 -11.02
N PHE A 58 -3.20 -20.60 -11.49
CA PHE A 58 -4.13 -19.59 -12.00
C PHE A 58 -4.50 -18.56 -10.93
N TRP A 59 -4.95 -19.01 -9.75
CA TRP A 59 -5.38 -18.10 -8.67
C TRP A 59 -4.25 -17.20 -8.15
N PRO A 60 -3.04 -17.73 -7.86
CA PRO A 60 -1.96 -16.86 -7.41
C PRO A 60 -1.46 -15.92 -8.52
N ARG A 61 -1.49 -16.33 -9.80
CA ARG A 61 -1.22 -15.41 -10.94
C ARG A 61 -2.28 -14.32 -11.10
N GLN A 62 -3.55 -14.67 -10.93
CA GLN A 62 -4.68 -13.73 -10.97
C GLN A 62 -4.55 -12.66 -9.88
N SER A 63 -4.05 -13.04 -8.70
CA SER A 63 -3.74 -12.07 -7.64
C SER A 63 -2.70 -11.02 -8.08
N GLY A 64 -1.75 -11.41 -8.94
CA GLY A 64 -0.78 -10.51 -9.54
C GLY A 64 -1.44 -9.45 -10.44
N ALA A 65 -2.35 -9.87 -11.32
CA ALA A 65 -3.12 -8.95 -12.16
C ALA A 65 -3.96 -7.96 -11.34
N PHE A 66 -4.56 -8.45 -10.25
CA PHE A 66 -5.32 -7.60 -9.33
C PHE A 66 -4.42 -6.55 -8.63
N LEU A 67 -3.24 -6.95 -8.16
CA LEU A 67 -2.27 -6.04 -7.55
C LEU A 67 -1.78 -4.95 -8.51
N ILE A 68 -1.54 -5.31 -9.77
CA ILE A 68 -1.21 -4.33 -10.82
C ILE A 68 -2.36 -3.35 -10.99
N SER A 69 -3.60 -3.84 -11.07
CA SER A 69 -4.79 -3.01 -11.26
C SER A 69 -5.01 -2.04 -10.10
N LEU A 70 -4.85 -2.50 -8.87
CA LEU A 70 -4.85 -1.66 -7.67
C LEU A 70 -3.72 -0.63 -7.70
N GLY A 71 -2.51 -1.05 -8.07
CA GLY A 71 -1.38 -0.16 -8.19
C GLY A 71 -1.61 0.96 -9.21
N MET A 72 -2.25 0.68 -10.35
CA MET A 72 -2.67 1.71 -11.29
C MET A 72 -3.71 2.65 -10.68
N ALA A 73 -4.73 2.11 -9.98
CA ALA A 73 -5.77 2.92 -9.34
C ALA A 73 -5.21 3.85 -8.25
N TYR A 74 -4.23 3.38 -7.46
CA TYR A 74 -3.49 4.21 -6.52
C TYR A 74 -2.65 5.26 -7.26
N GLY A 75 -1.97 4.86 -8.34
CA GLY A 75 -1.09 5.70 -9.14
C GLY A 75 -1.79 6.94 -9.71
N LEU A 76 -3.09 6.89 -9.99
CA LEU A 76 -3.86 8.06 -10.42
C LEU A 76 -3.77 9.21 -9.40
N GLY A 77 -3.88 8.91 -8.11
CA GLY A 77 -3.76 9.89 -7.02
C GLY A 77 -2.33 10.35 -6.79
N ALA A 78 -1.34 9.54 -7.17
CA ALA A 78 0.07 9.91 -7.15
C ALA A 78 0.42 10.90 -8.28
N VAL A 79 -0.15 10.70 -9.47
CA VAL A 79 0.08 11.57 -10.64
C VAL A 79 -0.73 12.86 -10.57
N SER A 80 -1.97 12.81 -10.08
CA SER A 80 -2.85 13.96 -10.03
C SER A 80 -3.55 14.10 -8.68
N LEU A 81 -3.37 15.28 -8.06
CA LEU A 81 -4.07 15.66 -6.83
C LEU A 81 -5.59 15.63 -6.98
N ARG A 82 -6.13 15.74 -8.20
CA ARG A 82 -7.57 15.61 -8.47
C ARG A 82 -8.12 14.26 -8.02
N TYR A 83 -7.33 13.20 -8.15
CA TYR A 83 -7.75 11.83 -7.82
C TYR A 83 -7.26 11.36 -6.45
N ILE A 84 -6.58 12.21 -5.68
CA ILE A 84 -5.97 11.82 -4.40
C ILE A 84 -6.99 11.23 -3.43
N GLN A 85 -8.19 11.82 -3.33
CA GLN A 85 -9.27 11.34 -2.46
C GLN A 85 -9.75 9.95 -2.89
N ALA A 86 -10.07 9.78 -4.18
CA ALA A 86 -10.52 8.51 -4.71
C ALA A 86 -9.46 7.41 -4.53
N SER A 87 -8.21 7.68 -4.89
CA SER A 87 -7.11 6.73 -4.72
C SER A 87 -6.85 6.38 -3.25
N THR A 88 -6.98 7.36 -2.34
CA THR A 88 -6.88 7.13 -0.88
C THR A 88 -7.97 6.17 -0.41
N LEU A 89 -9.22 6.40 -0.80
CA LEU A 89 -10.35 5.54 -0.43
C LEU A 89 -10.19 4.11 -0.98
N VAL A 90 -9.78 3.98 -2.24
CA VAL A 90 -9.51 2.67 -2.85
C VAL A 90 -8.38 1.96 -2.09
N MET A 91 -7.33 2.68 -1.68
CA MET A 91 -6.24 2.11 -0.88
C MET A 91 -6.71 1.66 0.50
N ILE A 92 -7.47 2.49 1.24
CA ILE A 92 -8.02 2.11 2.55
C ILE A 92 -8.90 0.88 2.43
N PHE A 93 -9.83 0.86 1.46
CA PHE A 93 -10.75 -0.25 1.26
C PHE A 93 -10.00 -1.56 0.95
N SER A 94 -9.12 -1.53 -0.06
CA SER A 94 -8.37 -2.73 -0.47
C SER A 94 -7.42 -3.24 0.61
N LYS A 95 -6.74 -2.37 1.35
CA LYS A 95 -5.88 -2.78 2.48
C LYS A 95 -6.69 -3.35 3.63
N SER A 96 -7.88 -2.81 3.91
CA SER A 96 -8.79 -3.39 4.91
C SER A 96 -9.21 -4.81 4.55
N VAL A 97 -9.59 -5.03 3.30
CA VAL A 97 -9.94 -6.38 2.79
C VAL A 97 -8.73 -7.32 2.87
N ALA A 98 -7.53 -6.86 2.50
CA ALA A 98 -6.31 -7.66 2.57
C ALA A 98 -5.96 -8.07 4.01
N VAL A 99 -6.00 -7.14 4.97
CA VAL A 99 -5.76 -7.44 6.39
C VAL A 99 -6.75 -8.46 6.92
N LEU A 100 -8.05 -8.27 6.65
CA LEU A 100 -9.08 -9.21 7.07
C LEU A 100 -8.85 -10.60 6.49
N PHE A 101 -8.52 -10.67 5.20
CA PHE A 101 -8.25 -11.94 4.52
C PHE A 101 -6.99 -12.64 5.07
N LEU A 102 -5.86 -11.93 5.19
CA LEU A 102 -4.58 -12.51 5.60
C LEU A 102 -4.61 -12.96 7.06
N PHE A 103 -5.21 -12.18 7.96
CA PHE A 103 -5.37 -12.59 9.35
C PHE A 103 -6.35 -13.75 9.50
N SER A 104 -7.46 -13.75 8.76
CA SER A 104 -8.38 -14.89 8.76
C SER A 104 -7.67 -16.16 8.28
N GLU A 105 -6.88 -16.09 7.21
CA GLU A 105 -6.14 -17.24 6.69
C GLU A 105 -5.11 -17.74 7.70
N PHE A 106 -4.35 -16.84 8.34
CA PHE A 106 -3.36 -17.22 9.34
C PHE A 106 -4.00 -17.86 10.59
N PHE A 107 -4.97 -17.19 11.21
CA PHE A 107 -5.55 -17.64 12.48
C PHE A 107 -6.53 -18.82 12.33
N LEU A 108 -7.29 -18.88 11.24
CA LEU A 108 -8.30 -19.94 11.05
C LEU A 108 -7.74 -21.18 10.36
N ARG A 109 -6.73 -21.03 9.49
CA ARG A 109 -6.18 -22.13 8.70
C ARG A 109 -4.73 -22.50 9.03
N SER A 110 -4.17 -21.93 10.11
CA SER A 110 -2.80 -22.19 10.56
C SER A 110 -1.77 -22.00 9.44
N ALA A 111 -1.94 -20.93 8.67
CA ALA A 111 -1.13 -20.67 7.51
C ALA A 111 0.33 -20.30 7.91
N PRO A 112 1.32 -20.40 7.00
CA PRO A 112 2.71 -20.08 7.30
C PRO A 112 2.91 -18.65 7.84
N LEU A 113 3.97 -18.45 8.65
CA LEU A 113 4.32 -17.13 9.22
C LEU A 113 4.49 -16.03 8.17
N ALA A 114 4.86 -16.37 6.94
CA ALA A 114 4.94 -15.42 5.83
C ALA A 114 3.61 -14.66 5.61
N ILE A 115 2.46 -15.33 5.80
CA ILE A 115 1.13 -14.72 5.65
C ILE A 115 0.85 -13.75 6.80
N LEU A 116 1.28 -14.07 8.03
CA LEU A 116 1.18 -13.15 9.16
C LEU A 116 1.99 -11.87 8.90
N PHE A 117 3.25 -12.01 8.45
CA PHE A 117 4.09 -10.86 8.14
C PHE A 117 3.53 -10.01 6.99
N ALA A 118 2.96 -10.63 5.96
CA ALA A 118 2.26 -9.91 4.90
C ALA A 118 1.06 -9.13 5.48
N GLY A 119 0.26 -9.75 6.35
CA GLY A 119 -0.88 -9.11 7.02
C GLY A 119 -0.46 -7.93 7.89
N LEU A 120 0.63 -8.05 8.64
CA LEU A 120 1.20 -6.96 9.43
C LEU A 120 1.70 -5.80 8.55
N GLY A 121 2.30 -6.11 7.39
CA GLY A 121 2.70 -5.11 6.42
C GLY A 121 1.51 -4.32 5.87
N ASP A 122 0.44 -5.01 5.49
CA ASP A 122 -0.80 -4.37 5.02
C ASP A 122 -1.50 -3.58 6.12
N LEU A 123 -1.49 -4.06 7.36
CA LEU A 123 -2.02 -3.33 8.51
C LEU A 123 -1.24 -2.04 8.77
N GLY A 124 0.10 -2.10 8.72
CA GLY A 124 0.95 -0.92 8.85
C GLY A 124 0.64 0.12 7.76
N MET A 125 0.52 -0.30 6.51
CA MET A 125 0.12 0.57 5.40
C MET A 125 -1.27 1.19 5.63
N LEU A 126 -2.24 0.40 6.11
CA LEU A 126 -3.59 0.85 6.41
C LEU A 126 -3.62 1.92 7.52
N ILE A 127 -2.85 1.72 8.59
CA ILE A 127 -2.75 2.69 9.69
C ILE A 127 -2.16 4.01 9.17
N VAL A 128 -1.06 3.95 8.42
CA VAL A 128 -0.40 5.14 7.90
C VAL A 128 -1.29 5.92 6.94
N VAL A 129 -1.93 5.25 5.95
CA VAL A 129 -2.80 5.94 4.99
C VAL A 129 -4.01 6.56 5.69
N THR A 130 -4.60 5.88 6.67
CA THR A 130 -5.76 6.38 7.41
C THR A 130 -5.38 7.60 8.26
N ALA A 131 -4.24 7.57 8.94
CA ALA A 131 -3.73 8.70 9.72
C ALA A 131 -3.43 9.92 8.83
N LEU A 132 -2.77 9.71 7.68
CA LEU A 132 -2.50 10.77 6.72
C LEU A 132 -3.81 11.34 6.13
N ALA A 133 -4.75 10.47 5.75
CA ALA A 133 -6.06 10.87 5.23
C ALA A 133 -6.82 11.71 6.26
N TRP A 134 -6.83 11.30 7.52
CA TRP A 134 -7.44 12.06 8.62
C TRP A 134 -6.84 13.47 8.72
N SER A 135 -5.51 13.56 8.70
CA SER A 135 -4.76 14.82 8.81
C SER A 135 -4.91 15.78 7.63
N VAL A 136 -5.46 15.29 6.50
CA VAL A 136 -5.63 16.07 5.26
C VAL A 136 -7.10 16.42 5.03
N PHE A 137 -8.03 15.53 5.35
CA PHE A 137 -9.45 15.69 5.01
C PHE A 137 -10.35 16.07 6.18
N LEU A 138 -9.99 15.71 7.42
CA LEU A 138 -10.88 15.80 8.58
C LEU A 138 -10.40 16.79 9.65
N SER A 139 -9.13 17.17 9.66
CA SER A 139 -8.60 18.22 10.55
C SER A 139 -8.84 19.64 10.02
N LYS A 140 -10.10 19.96 9.69
CA LYS A 140 -10.55 21.33 9.41
C LYS A 140 -10.82 22.10 10.69
#